data_AF-V8AMA1-F1
#
_entry.id   AF-V8AMA1-F1
#
_cell.length_a   1.000
_cell.length_b   1.000
_cell.length_c   1.000
_cell.angle_alpha   90.00
_cell.angle_beta   90.00
_cell.angle_gamma   90.00
#
_symmetry.space_group_name_H-M   'P 1'
#
loop_
_entity.id
_entity.type
_entity.pdbx_description
1 polymer ?
#
loop_
_entity_poly.entity_id
_entity_poly.type
_entity_poly.pdbx_seq_one_letter_code
_entity_poly.pdbx_strand_id
1 'polypeptide(L)'
;MKYNKHKSYFKIFSILFVILFSFSVSDSRAFATNSNAGEFTFRLSATQQGQPAVQAPIVYENVQIAYENIMNGVIPQNLEKTVLWNTSLAANQSVINLGGGLQIGQGVTHSSEEAKKIIPILFQSNFEIFQYLNDAGSTAINRLPSLLTNDSGQGDGQASKGLVAIISQNLIINLTDLTEDNQQISVNLDGNEAGLSFEFTDLPKTSQNQSGSYVIENNKKIAYKIKISKELLTAPGQTLRILTPPNVVINSSSVPLEKKSLIPSVIPQSYYQGLDVTGENQELLLPQVSAATAESLKKNWSDSNEYILPQSNEDFIITGDLSVTPNVTVNANFLFDDTSELTTPIVLHSFGMQDGSNVKQPTSFQVTVRVGEGPAAVNVSSSPLTSAGINFVMLDGEKNELVKGAKYVLGKKDGNKYYISSIAGWKEVEQKDLTSLNPKEYFVMSGGNVYNYGESEAIPMSVDPQNWDKDFRGLQTRNQSLLGIRGLGQGNQYFIMQVAAPKGYNKIEQPTYFTVHNDKDNPEKLNNSNSIGFASKQSYGLNGQLPGYVAGTNEFNVLSVTPSTAKLKINVTMNIILPIAVMVLVIILTGLLFIWKF
;
A
#
# COMPACT_ATOMS: atom_id res chain seq x y z
N MET A 1 -8.02 70.61 -10.47
CA MET A 1 -7.18 69.92 -9.47
C MET A 1 -8.04 68.83 -8.81
N LYS A 2 -7.87 67.57 -9.20
CA LYS A 2 -8.28 66.30 -8.51
C LYS A 2 -8.33 65.16 -9.55
N TYR A 3 -7.19 64.87 -10.18
CA TYR A 3 -7.01 63.67 -11.00
C TYR A 3 -5.78 62.91 -10.50
N ASN A 4 -5.66 62.77 -9.17
CA ASN A 4 -4.50 62.14 -8.55
C ASN A 4 -4.82 61.33 -7.28
N LYS A 5 -6.10 60.98 -7.04
CA LYS A 5 -6.49 60.15 -5.89
C LYS A 5 -6.80 58.67 -6.21
N HIS A 6 -6.99 58.31 -7.49
CA HIS A 6 -7.35 56.92 -7.88
C HIS A 6 -6.18 56.06 -8.38
N LYS A 7 -4.98 56.64 -8.57
CA LYS A 7 -3.79 55.90 -8.98
C LYS A 7 -3.25 54.97 -7.88
N SER A 8 -3.51 55.27 -6.60
CA SER A 8 -3.16 54.37 -5.48
C SER A 8 -4.07 53.14 -5.40
N TYR A 9 -5.37 53.27 -5.65
CA TYR A 9 -6.29 52.12 -5.57
C TYR A 9 -6.07 51.11 -6.69
N PHE A 10 -5.72 51.57 -7.90
CA PHE A 10 -5.37 50.67 -9.00
C PHE A 10 -4.05 49.93 -8.75
N LYS A 11 -3.06 50.60 -8.12
CA LYS A 11 -1.82 49.94 -7.69
C LYS A 11 -2.06 48.94 -6.55
N ILE A 12 -2.91 49.27 -5.58
CA ILE A 12 -3.26 48.35 -4.49
C ILE A 12 -4.04 47.14 -5.00
N PHE A 13 -4.95 47.31 -5.98
CA PHE A 13 -5.70 46.21 -6.59
C PHE A 13 -4.82 45.32 -7.46
N SER A 14 -3.87 45.89 -8.22
CA SER A 14 -2.86 45.10 -8.95
C SER A 14 -1.88 44.39 -8.02
N ILE A 15 -1.51 45.00 -6.88
CA ILE A 15 -0.70 44.33 -5.84
C ILE A 15 -1.49 43.21 -5.17
N LEU A 16 -2.79 43.39 -4.89
CA LEU A 16 -3.63 42.31 -4.33
C LEU A 16 -3.85 41.17 -5.33
N PHE A 17 -4.00 41.47 -6.62
CA PHE A 17 -4.17 40.47 -7.68
C PHE A 17 -2.87 39.68 -7.94
N VAL A 18 -1.70 40.33 -7.79
CA VAL A 18 -0.40 39.67 -7.81
C VAL A 18 -0.21 38.83 -6.53
N ILE A 19 -0.55 39.34 -5.35
CA ILE A 19 -0.48 38.58 -4.09
C ILE A 19 -1.43 37.36 -4.11
N LEU A 20 -2.61 37.47 -4.73
CA LEU A 20 -3.54 36.32 -4.90
C LEU A 20 -3.04 35.27 -5.90
N PHE A 21 -2.14 35.64 -6.83
CA PHE A 21 -1.51 34.70 -7.78
C PHE A 21 -0.10 34.25 -7.38
N SER A 22 0.52 34.88 -6.39
CA SER A 22 1.83 34.49 -5.85
C SER A 22 1.79 33.35 -4.83
N PHE A 23 0.60 32.87 -4.42
CA PHE A 23 0.46 31.67 -3.57
C PHE A 23 0.22 30.40 -4.38
N SER A 24 1.01 30.19 -5.44
CA SER A 24 1.06 28.90 -6.16
C SER A 24 2.48 28.56 -6.63
N VAL A 25 3.45 28.89 -5.78
CA VAL A 25 4.76 28.23 -5.78
C VAL A 25 4.89 27.62 -4.39
N SER A 26 4.74 26.31 -4.33
CA SER A 26 5.07 25.55 -3.14
C SER A 26 6.58 25.65 -2.95
N ASP A 27 7.01 26.60 -2.13
CA ASP A 27 8.33 26.52 -1.50
C ASP A 27 8.38 25.19 -0.75
N SER A 28 9.27 24.32 -1.21
CA SER A 28 9.77 23.18 -0.47
C SER A 28 10.19 23.67 0.92
N ARG A 29 9.39 23.33 1.93
CA ARG A 29 9.74 23.56 3.33
C ARG A 29 10.93 22.66 3.67
N ALA A 30 12.14 23.14 3.42
CA ALA A 30 13.30 22.66 4.14
C ALA A 30 13.14 23.14 5.59
N PHE A 31 12.81 22.21 6.48
CA PHE A 31 12.91 22.48 7.92
C PHE A 31 14.40 22.62 8.25
N ALA A 32 14.87 23.86 8.33
CA ALA A 32 16.16 24.17 8.92
C ALA A 32 16.01 24.11 10.44
N THR A 33 16.42 23.00 11.04
CA THR A 33 16.72 22.93 12.48
C THR A 33 18.16 23.37 12.69
N ASN A 34 18.33 24.44 13.47
CA ASN A 34 19.64 24.94 13.86
C ASN A 34 20.38 23.95 14.80
N SER A 35 21.67 23.78 14.45
CA SER A 35 22.87 23.88 15.30
C SER A 35 23.63 22.62 15.73
N ASN A 36 24.81 22.50 15.10
CA ASN A 36 26.13 22.10 15.62
C ASN A 36 26.38 20.68 16.12
N ALA A 37 26.83 19.79 15.21
CA ALA A 37 28.20 19.23 15.19
C ALA A 37 28.40 18.28 13.98
N GLY A 38 29.34 18.58 13.07
CA GLY A 38 30.01 17.57 12.23
C GLY A 38 29.20 16.75 11.21
N GLU A 39 28.08 17.25 10.69
CA GLU A 39 27.32 16.56 9.63
C GLU A 39 27.95 16.78 8.24
N PHE A 40 28.02 15.70 7.47
CA PHE A 40 28.51 15.62 6.11
C PHE A 40 27.31 15.50 5.17
N THR A 41 27.31 16.27 4.09
CA THR A 41 26.35 16.12 2.99
C THR A 41 26.80 14.98 2.09
N PHE A 42 25.87 14.21 1.54
CA PHE A 42 26.17 13.26 0.48
C PHE A 42 25.12 13.35 -0.62
N ARG A 43 25.55 13.08 -1.86
CA ARG A 43 24.66 13.01 -3.02
C ARG A 43 24.47 11.56 -3.41
N LEU A 44 23.23 11.12 -3.37
CA LEU A 44 22.85 9.78 -3.75
C LEU A 44 22.33 9.78 -5.20
N SER A 45 22.84 8.86 -6.02
CA SER A 45 22.34 8.56 -7.36
C SER A 45 21.68 7.17 -7.35
N ALA A 46 20.36 7.15 -7.46
CA ALA A 46 19.56 5.93 -7.42
C ALA A 46 19.13 5.51 -8.82
N THR A 47 19.28 4.22 -9.10
CA THR A 47 18.72 3.58 -10.29
C THR A 47 17.72 2.50 -9.90
N GLN A 48 16.74 2.26 -10.76
CA GLN A 48 15.79 1.17 -10.67
C GLN A 48 15.59 0.61 -12.07
N GLN A 49 15.79 -0.68 -12.26
CA GLN A 49 15.74 -1.39 -13.54
C GLN A 49 16.64 -0.75 -14.62
N GLY A 50 17.79 -0.22 -14.20
CA GLY A 50 18.74 0.46 -15.09
C GLY A 50 18.30 1.85 -15.57
N GLN A 51 17.20 2.40 -15.05
CA GLN A 51 16.76 3.78 -15.28
C GLN A 51 16.94 4.61 -14.00
N PRO A 52 17.01 5.96 -14.11
CA PRO A 52 16.98 6.81 -12.92
C PRO A 52 15.72 6.56 -12.10
N ALA A 53 15.88 6.32 -10.80
CA ALA A 53 14.75 6.10 -9.90
C ALA A 53 14.14 7.46 -9.54
N VAL A 54 13.04 7.85 -10.18
CA VAL A 54 12.44 9.18 -10.05
C VAL A 54 11.49 9.24 -8.85
N GLN A 55 11.59 10.30 -8.03
CA GLN A 55 10.73 10.52 -6.84
C GLN A 55 10.74 9.35 -5.85
N ALA A 56 11.84 8.60 -5.79
CA ALA A 56 11.97 7.45 -4.93
C ALA A 56 12.29 7.90 -3.49
N PRO A 57 11.48 7.50 -2.48
CA PRO A 57 11.81 7.74 -1.09
C PRO A 57 12.93 6.81 -0.66
N ILE A 58 14.00 7.39 -0.15
CA ILE A 58 15.17 6.64 0.33
C ILE A 58 15.43 7.09 1.76
N VAL A 59 15.41 6.12 2.67
CA VAL A 59 15.72 6.33 4.08
C VAL A 59 17.20 6.11 4.27
N TYR A 60 17.80 6.80 5.23
CA TYR A 60 19.19 6.55 5.59
C TYR A 60 19.42 6.77 7.08
N GLU A 61 20.41 6.08 7.62
CA GLU A 61 20.76 6.16 9.04
C GLU A 61 22.27 6.04 9.19
N ASN A 62 22.88 6.87 10.05
CA ASN A 62 24.25 6.63 10.48
C ASN A 62 24.22 5.48 11.49
N VAL A 63 24.93 4.40 11.17
CA VAL A 63 24.95 3.14 11.95
C VAL A 63 26.33 2.89 12.57
N GLN A 64 27.17 3.93 12.66
CA GLN A 64 28.54 3.84 13.14
C GLN A 64 28.61 3.36 14.59
N ILE A 65 27.72 3.85 15.45
CA ILE A 65 27.71 3.47 16.87
C ILE A 65 27.34 2.00 17.03
N ALA A 66 26.29 1.54 16.33
CA ALA A 66 25.94 0.12 16.32
C ALA A 66 27.07 -0.75 15.78
N TYR A 67 27.71 -0.33 14.69
CA TYR A 67 28.86 -1.00 14.09
C TYR A 67 30.01 -1.17 15.10
N GLU A 68 30.36 -0.11 15.82
CA GLU A 68 31.41 -0.15 16.85
C GLU A 68 31.02 -1.01 18.06
N ASN A 69 29.78 -0.91 18.52
CA ASN A 69 29.28 -1.72 19.63
C ASN A 69 29.29 -3.21 19.28
N ILE A 70 28.90 -3.58 18.04
CA ILE A 70 28.94 -4.96 17.56
C ILE A 70 30.38 -5.46 17.46
N MET A 71 31.29 -4.69 16.86
CA MET A 71 32.70 -5.10 16.76
C MET A 71 33.33 -5.34 18.14
N ASN A 72 33.04 -4.46 19.09
CA ASN A 72 33.64 -4.50 20.42
C ASN A 72 32.86 -5.36 21.43
N GLY A 73 31.74 -5.97 21.03
CA GLY A 73 30.90 -6.78 21.92
C GLY A 73 30.28 -6.00 23.08
N VAL A 74 29.92 -4.74 22.84
CA VAL A 74 29.35 -3.85 23.86
C VAL A 74 27.82 -3.89 23.76
N ILE A 75 27.16 -4.28 24.84
CA ILE A 75 25.71 -4.13 25.02
C ILE A 75 25.47 -2.89 25.89
N PRO A 76 24.84 -1.84 25.35
CA PRO A 76 24.52 -0.64 26.12
C PRO A 76 23.66 -0.95 27.35
N GLN A 77 23.92 -0.29 28.49
CA GLN A 77 23.19 -0.56 29.74
C GLN A 77 21.68 -0.26 29.63
N ASN A 78 21.30 0.69 28.77
CA ASN A 78 19.91 1.02 28.48
C ASN A 78 19.20 -0.06 27.64
N LEU A 79 19.94 -0.94 26.95
CA LEU A 79 19.43 -2.14 26.30
C LEU A 79 19.39 -3.32 27.27
N GLU A 80 20.49 -3.57 27.99
CA GLU A 80 20.66 -4.73 28.87
C GLU A 80 19.55 -4.83 29.94
N LYS A 81 19.05 -3.68 30.41
CA LYS A 81 18.00 -3.59 31.43
C LYS A 81 16.57 -3.72 30.88
N THR A 82 16.40 -3.87 29.57
CA THR A 82 15.07 -3.95 28.95
C THR A 82 14.49 -5.36 29.02
N VAL A 83 13.17 -5.46 29.03
CA VAL A 83 12.47 -6.75 28.86
C VAL A 83 12.77 -7.33 27.47
N LEU A 84 12.91 -6.47 26.46
CA LEU A 84 13.27 -6.84 25.07
C LEU A 84 14.58 -7.65 25.02
N TRP A 85 15.64 -7.17 25.67
CA TRP A 85 16.91 -7.90 25.72
C TRP A 85 16.75 -9.25 26.42
N ASN A 86 16.14 -9.27 27.60
CA ASN A 86 16.01 -10.49 28.41
C ASN A 86 15.12 -11.56 27.75
N THR A 87 14.10 -11.17 26.98
CA THR A 87 13.21 -12.09 26.25
C THR A 87 13.80 -12.59 24.94
N SER A 88 14.78 -11.87 24.37
CA SER A 88 15.47 -12.26 23.14
C SER A 88 16.58 -13.29 23.38
N LEU A 89 16.97 -13.49 24.65
CA LEU A 89 17.93 -14.52 25.06
C LEU A 89 17.22 -15.86 25.26
N ALA A 90 17.78 -16.94 24.70
CA ALA A 90 17.31 -18.28 25.00
C ALA A 90 17.61 -18.64 26.47
N ALA A 91 16.82 -19.54 27.07
CA ALA A 91 17.01 -19.98 28.44
C ALA A 91 18.46 -20.46 28.67
N ASN A 92 19.15 -19.85 29.64
CA ASN A 92 20.57 -20.08 29.98
C ASN A 92 21.60 -19.62 28.94
N GLN A 93 21.25 -18.73 28.01
CA GLN A 93 22.21 -18.10 27.08
C GLN A 93 22.43 -16.62 27.43
N SER A 94 23.66 -16.14 27.22
CA SER A 94 24.05 -14.72 27.39
C SER A 94 24.21 -14.00 26.05
N VAL A 95 23.75 -14.62 24.95
CA VAL A 95 23.93 -14.15 23.58
C VAL A 95 22.66 -14.38 22.77
N ILE A 96 22.41 -13.51 21.79
CA ILE A 96 21.41 -13.69 20.73
C ILE A 96 22.11 -14.37 19.55
N ASN A 97 21.66 -15.56 19.16
CA ASN A 97 22.18 -16.24 17.99
C ASN A 97 21.46 -15.74 16.72
N LEU A 98 22.23 -15.31 15.73
CA LEU A 98 21.74 -14.74 14.48
C LEU A 98 21.84 -15.72 13.28
N GLY A 99 22.30 -16.95 13.52
CA GLY A 99 22.54 -17.95 12.49
C GLY A 99 23.90 -17.79 11.79
N GLY A 100 24.36 -18.84 11.08
CA GLY A 100 25.62 -18.81 10.34
C GLY A 100 26.89 -18.61 11.20
N GLY A 101 26.82 -18.86 12.50
CA GLY A 101 27.91 -18.62 13.46
C GLY A 101 27.96 -17.20 14.05
N LEU A 102 27.10 -16.28 13.60
CA LEU A 102 27.03 -14.91 14.10
C LEU A 102 26.17 -14.82 15.36
N GLN A 103 26.61 -14.02 16.33
CA GLN A 103 25.96 -13.90 17.64
C GLN A 103 26.14 -12.48 18.19
N ILE A 104 25.28 -12.03 19.08
CA ILE A 104 25.48 -10.75 19.79
C ILE A 104 25.30 -10.96 21.27
N GLY A 105 26.25 -10.47 22.06
CA GLY A 105 26.15 -10.46 23.51
C GLY A 105 27.32 -9.71 24.12
N GLN A 106 27.24 -9.49 25.42
CA GLN A 106 28.29 -8.77 26.15
C GLN A 106 29.61 -9.55 26.04
N GLY A 107 30.65 -8.89 25.54
CA GLY A 107 31.98 -9.45 25.31
C GLY A 107 32.13 -10.28 24.03
N VAL A 108 31.10 -10.39 23.19
CA VAL A 108 31.18 -11.10 21.90
C VAL A 108 31.62 -10.14 20.80
N THR A 109 32.90 -10.19 20.45
CA THR A 109 33.51 -9.32 19.43
C THR A 109 33.41 -9.89 18.02
N HIS A 110 33.38 -9.02 17.02
CA HIS A 110 33.26 -9.38 15.60
C HIS A 110 34.29 -8.64 14.74
N SER A 111 34.67 -9.22 13.61
CA SER A 111 35.40 -8.50 12.57
C SER A 111 34.56 -7.38 11.94
N SER A 112 35.19 -6.49 11.18
CA SER A 112 34.47 -5.45 10.43
C SER A 112 33.46 -6.06 9.45
N GLU A 113 33.87 -7.11 8.74
CA GLU A 113 33.04 -7.84 7.79
C GLU A 113 31.86 -8.53 8.50
N GLU A 114 32.07 -9.08 9.70
CA GLU A 114 31.03 -9.69 10.51
C GLU A 114 30.07 -8.65 11.12
N ALA A 115 30.57 -7.49 11.56
CA ALA A 115 29.75 -6.41 12.09
C ALA A 115 28.86 -5.78 11.00
N LYS A 116 29.42 -5.50 9.81
CA LYS A 116 28.64 -5.02 8.63
C LYS A 116 27.59 -6.05 8.19
N LYS A 117 27.85 -7.32 8.45
CA LYS A 117 26.91 -8.42 8.26
C LYS A 117 25.80 -8.41 9.33
N ILE A 118 26.13 -8.26 10.61
CA ILE A 118 25.16 -8.30 11.70
C ILE A 118 24.12 -7.16 11.61
N ILE A 119 24.53 -5.97 11.18
CA ILE A 119 23.66 -4.76 11.11
C ILE A 119 22.37 -5.01 10.31
N PRO A 120 22.40 -5.45 9.04
CA PRO A 120 21.18 -5.78 8.29
C PRO A 120 20.32 -6.89 8.93
N ILE A 121 20.93 -7.88 9.59
CA ILE A 121 20.16 -8.94 10.27
C ILE A 121 19.33 -8.31 11.39
N LEU A 122 19.97 -7.53 12.27
CA LEU A 122 19.26 -6.92 13.38
C LEU A 122 18.24 -5.90 12.88
N PHE A 123 18.57 -5.11 11.87
CA PHE A 123 17.64 -4.16 11.26
C PHE A 123 16.34 -4.85 10.81
N GLN A 124 16.43 -6.07 10.26
CA GLN A 124 15.25 -6.83 9.79
C GLN A 124 14.55 -7.65 10.87
N SER A 125 15.33 -8.34 11.72
CA SER A 125 14.81 -9.34 12.66
C SER A 125 14.55 -8.79 14.07
N ASN A 126 15.29 -7.76 14.47
CA ASN A 126 15.35 -7.23 15.83
C ASN A 126 15.59 -5.71 15.80
N PHE A 127 14.77 -4.99 15.04
CA PHE A 127 14.99 -3.56 14.75
C PHE A 127 15.15 -2.71 16.00
N GLU A 128 14.34 -2.96 17.03
CA GLU A 128 14.42 -2.20 18.28
C GLU A 128 15.74 -2.45 19.02
N ILE A 129 16.23 -3.69 19.08
CA ILE A 129 17.56 -4.01 19.64
C ILE A 129 18.67 -3.29 18.86
N PHE A 130 18.56 -3.26 17.53
CA PHE A 130 19.48 -2.53 16.67
C PHE A 130 19.51 -1.03 17.00
N GLN A 131 18.35 -0.40 17.15
CA GLN A 131 18.26 1.02 17.47
C GLN A 131 18.86 1.35 18.84
N TYR A 132 18.68 0.47 19.84
CA TYR A 132 19.36 0.60 21.12
C TYR A 132 20.89 0.45 20.99
N LEU A 133 21.38 -0.51 20.19
CA LEU A 133 22.81 -0.64 19.89
C LEU A 133 23.36 0.58 19.18
N ASN A 134 22.53 1.29 18.41
CA ASN A 134 22.90 2.52 17.72
C ASN A 134 22.73 3.79 18.56
N ASP A 135 22.45 3.66 19.86
CA ASP A 135 22.14 4.77 20.79
C ASP A 135 20.93 5.64 20.37
N ALA A 136 20.05 5.09 19.54
CA ALA A 136 18.82 5.74 19.08
C ALA A 136 17.58 5.37 19.93
N GLY A 137 17.72 4.44 20.87
CA GLY A 137 16.64 3.96 21.74
C GLY A 137 15.49 3.29 20.97
N SER A 138 14.23 3.49 21.40
CA SER A 138 13.04 2.95 20.72
C SER A 138 12.58 3.87 19.56
N THR A 139 13.48 4.21 18.66
CA THR A 139 13.12 4.99 17.47
C THR A 139 12.44 4.09 16.44
N ALA A 140 11.33 4.54 15.86
CA ALA A 140 10.60 3.81 14.82
C ALA A 140 11.17 4.13 13.42
N ILE A 141 11.11 3.17 12.49
CA ILE A 141 11.63 3.33 11.10
C ILE A 141 11.10 4.61 10.42
N ASN A 142 9.84 4.96 10.62
CA ASN A 142 9.21 6.14 10.01
C ASN A 142 9.70 7.49 10.57
N ARG A 143 10.60 7.47 11.57
CA ARG A 143 11.28 8.65 12.11
C ARG A 143 12.71 8.79 11.64
N LEU A 144 13.22 7.83 10.87
CA LEU A 144 14.56 7.90 10.30
C LEU A 144 14.62 8.99 9.21
N PRO A 145 15.79 9.64 9.04
CA PRO A 145 16.00 10.59 7.96
C PRO A 145 15.69 9.99 6.59
N SER A 146 15.08 10.79 5.70
CA SER A 146 14.74 10.38 4.35
C SER A 146 15.01 11.48 3.33
N LEU A 147 15.29 11.08 2.10
CA LEU A 147 15.40 11.95 0.93
C LEU A 147 14.48 11.47 -0.19
N LEU A 148 14.21 12.37 -1.14
CA LEU A 148 13.51 12.07 -2.39
C LEU A 148 14.44 12.35 -3.56
N THR A 149 14.45 11.45 -4.53
CA THR A 149 15.23 11.62 -5.75
C THR A 149 14.49 12.50 -6.77
N ASN A 150 15.24 13.28 -7.55
CA ASN A 150 14.74 14.08 -8.66
C ASN A 150 14.55 13.24 -9.94
N ASP A 151 14.19 13.90 -11.04
CA ASP A 151 13.96 13.24 -12.35
C ASP A 151 15.21 12.57 -12.94
N SER A 152 16.40 12.93 -12.45
CA SER A 152 17.68 12.29 -12.77
C SER A 152 18.05 11.18 -11.79
N GLY A 153 17.14 10.80 -10.87
CA GLY A 153 17.39 9.80 -9.85
C GLY A 153 18.32 10.27 -8.72
N GLN A 154 18.53 11.58 -8.56
CA GLN A 154 19.49 12.11 -7.60
C GLN A 154 18.80 12.76 -6.39
N GLY A 155 19.33 12.54 -5.18
CA GLY A 155 18.88 13.23 -3.98
C GLY A 155 20.03 13.50 -3.02
N ASP A 156 19.89 14.55 -2.20
CA ASP A 156 20.91 14.98 -1.25
C ASP A 156 20.48 14.61 0.18
N GLY A 157 21.39 14.01 0.95
CA GLY A 157 21.18 13.63 2.35
C GLY A 157 22.27 14.21 3.26
N GLN A 158 22.03 14.19 4.57
CA GLN A 158 22.97 14.69 5.57
C GLN A 158 23.11 13.69 6.72
N ALA A 159 24.32 13.26 7.02
CA ALA A 159 24.60 12.34 8.11
C ALA A 159 25.96 12.65 8.74
N SER A 160 26.17 12.27 10.00
CA SER A 160 27.49 12.33 10.62
C SER A 160 28.48 11.43 9.88
N LYS A 161 29.78 11.72 10.00
CA LYS A 161 30.87 10.87 9.48
C LYS A 161 30.78 9.44 10.02
N GLY A 162 31.05 8.44 9.18
CA GLY A 162 31.06 7.02 9.57
C GLY A 162 30.22 6.14 8.65
N LEU A 163 29.92 4.92 9.10
CA LEU A 163 29.13 3.96 8.35
C LEU A 163 27.66 4.41 8.27
N VAL A 164 27.15 4.54 7.06
CA VAL A 164 25.76 4.94 6.76
C VAL A 164 25.04 3.80 6.06
N ALA A 165 23.89 3.41 6.60
CA ALA A 165 22.97 2.50 5.97
C ALA A 165 22.04 3.28 5.02
N ILE A 166 21.99 2.86 3.77
CA ILE A 166 20.99 3.32 2.80
C ILE A 166 19.86 2.29 2.78
N ILE A 167 18.65 2.76 3.01
CA ILE A 167 17.47 1.94 3.24
C ILE A 167 16.43 2.24 2.16
N SER A 168 15.95 1.20 1.50
CA SER A 168 14.82 1.29 0.59
C SER A 168 13.84 0.17 0.90
N GLN A 169 12.54 0.48 0.92
CA GLN A 169 11.48 -0.49 1.16
C GLN A 169 11.70 -1.30 2.47
N ASN A 170 12.16 -0.63 3.52
CA ASN A 170 12.50 -1.21 4.83
C ASN A 170 13.60 -2.29 4.78
N LEU A 171 14.49 -2.24 3.79
CA LEU A 171 15.68 -3.07 3.70
C LEU A 171 16.92 -2.17 3.59
N ILE A 172 17.99 -2.50 4.32
CA ILE A 172 19.30 -1.90 4.05
C ILE A 172 19.77 -2.44 2.69
N ILE A 173 19.84 -1.56 1.70
CA ILE A 173 20.26 -1.87 0.32
C ILE A 173 21.74 -1.55 0.07
N ASN A 174 22.36 -0.75 0.93
CA ASN A 174 23.79 -0.46 0.88
C ASN A 174 24.31 -0.02 2.26
N LEU A 175 25.56 -0.36 2.58
CA LEU A 175 26.31 0.15 3.72
C LEU A 175 27.55 0.85 3.19
N THR A 176 27.61 2.18 3.34
CA THR A 176 28.71 2.98 2.79
C THR A 176 29.38 3.79 3.89
N ASP A 177 30.70 3.88 3.82
CA ASP A 177 31.48 4.73 4.72
C ASP A 177 31.43 6.16 4.18
N LEU A 178 30.83 7.07 4.96
CA LEU A 178 30.80 8.51 4.67
C LEU A 178 32.05 9.14 5.26
N THR A 179 33.03 9.43 4.40
CA THR A 179 34.37 9.89 4.82
C THR A 179 34.62 11.36 4.46
N GLU A 180 33.92 11.89 3.46
CA GLU A 180 34.14 13.21 2.86
C GLU A 180 32.82 13.93 2.58
N ASP A 181 32.84 15.26 2.61
CA ASP A 181 31.64 16.08 2.40
C ASP A 181 31.31 16.16 0.91
N ASN A 182 30.02 16.07 0.58
CA ASN A 182 29.49 15.91 -0.78
C ASN A 182 29.91 14.61 -1.50
N GLN A 183 30.17 13.53 -0.74
CA GLN A 183 30.47 12.21 -1.30
C GLN A 183 29.32 11.72 -2.19
N GLN A 184 29.67 11.17 -3.36
CA GLN A 184 28.73 10.57 -4.29
C GLN A 184 28.51 9.09 -3.95
N ILE A 185 27.26 8.70 -3.72
CA ILE A 185 26.87 7.32 -3.43
C ILE A 185 25.94 6.84 -4.53
N SER A 186 26.31 5.78 -5.23
CA SER A 186 25.44 5.16 -6.23
C SER A 186 24.75 3.94 -5.63
N VAL A 187 23.44 3.84 -5.81
CA VAL A 187 22.64 2.69 -5.35
C VAL A 187 21.72 2.20 -6.46
N ASN A 188 21.52 0.89 -6.49
CA ASN A 188 20.45 0.29 -7.25
C ASN A 188 19.33 -0.11 -6.28
N LEU A 189 18.16 0.52 -6.42
CA LEU A 189 17.00 0.27 -5.57
C LEU A 189 16.39 -1.12 -5.78
N ASP A 190 16.74 -1.82 -6.86
CA ASP A 190 16.35 -3.22 -7.04
C ASP A 190 17.09 -4.15 -6.07
N GLY A 191 18.12 -3.67 -5.36
CA GLY A 191 18.99 -4.53 -4.56
C GLY A 191 19.88 -5.44 -5.42
N ASN A 192 20.02 -5.13 -6.72
CA ASN A 192 20.94 -5.83 -7.63
C ASN A 192 22.40 -5.50 -7.26
N GLU A 193 22.88 -5.98 -6.13
CA GLU A 193 24.30 -6.23 -5.92
C GLU A 193 24.62 -7.65 -6.42
N ALA A 194 25.61 -7.74 -7.31
CA ALA A 194 26.32 -8.94 -7.75
C ALA A 194 25.48 -10.23 -7.93
N GLY A 195 24.63 -10.27 -8.96
CA GLY A 195 24.29 -11.54 -9.60
C GLY A 195 22.92 -12.16 -9.33
N LEU A 196 21.98 -11.50 -8.67
CA LEU A 196 20.59 -11.98 -8.55
C LEU A 196 19.62 -11.02 -9.26
N SER A 197 18.62 -11.51 -9.96
CA SER A 197 17.54 -10.67 -10.52
C SER A 197 16.18 -11.36 -10.47
N PHE A 198 15.11 -10.58 -10.32
CA PHE A 198 13.71 -11.03 -10.36
C PHE A 198 12.91 -10.14 -11.30
N GLU A 199 12.20 -10.75 -12.25
CA GLU A 199 11.27 -10.03 -13.13
C GLU A 199 9.95 -10.79 -13.34
N PHE A 200 8.87 -10.03 -13.56
CA PHE A 200 7.64 -10.56 -14.14
C PHE A 200 7.73 -10.45 -15.66
N THR A 201 7.44 -11.54 -16.37
CA THR A 201 7.75 -11.67 -17.81
C THR A 201 6.56 -11.46 -18.73
N ASP A 202 5.33 -11.55 -18.22
CA ASP A 202 4.09 -11.52 -18.99
C ASP A 202 3.17 -10.33 -18.64
N LEU A 203 3.64 -9.40 -17.80
CA LEU A 203 2.86 -8.24 -17.40
C LEU A 203 3.11 -7.04 -18.33
N PRO A 204 2.07 -6.48 -18.97
CA PRO A 204 2.22 -5.33 -19.85
C PRO A 204 2.45 -4.05 -19.03
N LYS A 205 3.20 -3.09 -19.58
CA LYS A 205 3.39 -1.75 -18.98
C LYS A 205 2.08 -1.03 -18.66
N THR A 206 1.00 -1.29 -19.40
CA THR A 206 -0.33 -0.71 -19.14
C THR A 206 -0.94 -1.14 -17.82
N SER A 207 -0.44 -2.22 -17.22
CA SER A 207 -0.83 -2.66 -15.88
C SER A 207 0.04 -2.06 -14.77
N GLN A 208 1.08 -1.29 -15.08
CA GLN A 208 1.87 -0.57 -14.09
C GLN A 208 1.24 0.78 -13.77
N ASN A 209 1.31 1.16 -12.50
CA ASN A 209 1.02 2.52 -12.07
C ASN A 209 2.29 3.40 -12.09
N GLN A 210 2.14 4.68 -11.74
CA GLN A 210 3.25 5.65 -11.76
C GLN A 210 4.42 5.27 -10.82
N SER A 211 4.15 4.54 -9.74
CA SER A 211 5.18 4.05 -8.80
C SER A 211 5.82 2.71 -9.23
N GLY A 212 5.56 2.23 -10.46
CA GLY A 212 6.12 0.98 -10.99
C GLY A 212 5.50 -0.30 -10.41
N SER A 213 4.42 -0.19 -9.62
CA SER A 213 3.68 -1.34 -9.10
C SER A 213 2.73 -1.89 -10.16
N TYR A 214 2.61 -3.21 -10.25
CA TYR A 214 1.66 -3.86 -11.15
C TYR A 214 0.28 -3.97 -10.48
N VAL A 215 -0.72 -3.36 -11.11
CA VAL A 215 -2.13 -3.38 -10.70
C VAL A 215 -2.85 -4.52 -11.43
N ILE A 216 -2.92 -5.67 -10.76
CA ILE A 216 -3.38 -6.94 -11.29
C ILE A 216 -4.76 -7.34 -10.74
N GLU A 217 -5.41 -8.22 -11.47
CA GLU A 217 -6.64 -8.88 -11.03
C GLU A 217 -6.28 -10.05 -10.09
N ASN A 218 -7.07 -10.26 -9.04
CA ASN A 218 -6.88 -11.41 -8.15
C ASN A 218 -7.00 -12.73 -8.93
N ASN A 219 -6.26 -13.75 -8.49
CA ASN A 219 -6.14 -15.06 -9.13
C ASN A 219 -5.59 -15.05 -10.57
N LYS A 220 -5.17 -13.90 -11.10
CA LYS A 220 -4.42 -13.87 -12.37
C LYS A 220 -3.08 -14.58 -12.16
N LYS A 221 -2.77 -15.54 -13.03
CA LYS A 221 -1.43 -16.15 -13.12
C LYS A 221 -0.45 -15.15 -13.72
N ILE A 222 0.74 -15.07 -13.14
CA ILE A 222 1.80 -14.14 -13.50
C ILE A 222 3.08 -14.95 -13.63
N ALA A 223 3.66 -14.92 -14.81
CA ALA A 223 4.91 -15.61 -15.08
C ALA A 223 6.09 -14.81 -14.50
N TYR A 224 6.93 -15.46 -13.70
CA TYR A 224 8.13 -14.87 -13.12
C TYR A 224 9.39 -15.56 -13.65
N LYS A 225 10.50 -14.82 -13.58
CA LYS A 225 11.85 -15.31 -13.86
C LYS A 225 12.82 -14.79 -12.83
N ILE A 226 13.56 -15.71 -12.23
CA ILE A 226 14.65 -15.45 -11.31
C ILE A 226 15.94 -15.87 -12.01
N LYS A 227 16.92 -14.97 -12.08
CA LYS A 227 18.26 -15.26 -12.61
C LYS A 227 19.27 -15.20 -11.47
N ILE A 228 20.11 -16.22 -11.37
CA ILE A 228 21.17 -16.34 -10.37
C ILE A 228 22.50 -16.48 -11.12
N SER A 229 23.43 -15.58 -10.89
CA SER A 229 24.75 -15.53 -11.50
C SER A 229 25.56 -16.73 -11.04
N LYS A 230 26.36 -17.29 -11.95
CA LYS A 230 27.38 -18.29 -11.63
C LYS A 230 28.29 -17.90 -10.45
N GLU A 231 28.50 -16.61 -10.21
CA GLU A 231 29.32 -16.10 -9.10
C GLU A 231 28.74 -16.49 -7.73
N LEU A 232 27.42 -16.64 -7.65
CA LEU A 232 26.70 -17.09 -6.45
C LEU A 232 26.63 -18.62 -6.36
N LEU A 233 27.10 -19.37 -7.36
CA LEU A 233 26.96 -20.83 -7.46
C LEU A 233 28.29 -21.57 -7.24
N THR A 234 29.24 -20.91 -6.58
CA THR A 234 30.61 -21.41 -6.38
C THR A 234 30.73 -22.40 -5.22
N ALA A 235 29.89 -22.28 -4.18
CA ALA A 235 29.86 -23.18 -3.03
C ALA A 235 28.66 -24.15 -3.10
N PRO A 236 28.82 -25.43 -2.70
CA PRO A 236 27.72 -26.38 -2.69
C PRO A 236 26.78 -26.09 -1.51
N GLY A 237 25.49 -26.44 -1.68
CA GLY A 237 24.51 -26.38 -0.59
C GLY A 237 23.92 -24.99 -0.30
N GLN A 238 24.14 -24.01 -1.17
CA GLN A 238 23.47 -22.72 -1.03
C GLN A 238 21.96 -22.88 -1.20
N THR A 239 21.20 -22.27 -0.29
CA THR A 239 19.75 -22.30 -0.33
C THR A 239 19.22 -21.03 -0.96
N LEU A 240 18.40 -21.18 -2.00
CA LEU A 240 17.49 -20.17 -2.49
C LEU A 240 16.22 -20.18 -1.63
N ARG A 241 15.73 -19.00 -1.25
CA ARG A 241 14.43 -18.82 -0.61
C ARG A 241 13.61 -17.80 -1.39
N ILE A 242 12.42 -18.19 -1.83
CA ILE A 242 11.41 -17.27 -2.37
C ILE A 242 10.41 -16.99 -1.24
N LEU A 243 10.53 -15.80 -0.66
CA LEU A 243 9.75 -15.31 0.46
C LEU A 243 8.48 -14.64 -0.06
N THR A 244 7.32 -15.17 0.33
CA THR A 244 6.01 -14.70 -0.14
C THR A 244 5.14 -14.24 1.02
N PRO A 245 4.41 -13.11 0.87
CA PRO A 245 3.32 -12.76 1.76
C PRO A 245 2.15 -13.77 1.69
N PRO A 246 1.23 -13.79 2.67
CA PRO A 246 0.14 -14.77 2.75
C PRO A 246 -0.68 -14.91 1.47
N ASN A 247 -1.07 -13.78 0.88
CA ASN A 247 -1.92 -13.75 -0.31
C ASN A 247 -1.16 -14.08 -1.61
N VAL A 248 0.16 -14.24 -1.60
CA VAL A 248 0.93 -14.57 -2.80
C VAL A 248 1.20 -16.06 -2.83
N VAL A 249 0.68 -16.74 -3.86
CA VAL A 249 0.82 -18.18 -4.04
C VAL A 249 1.71 -18.47 -5.24
N ILE A 250 2.76 -19.26 -5.03
CA ILE A 250 3.55 -19.87 -6.13
C ILE A 250 2.74 -21.04 -6.68
N ASN A 251 2.25 -20.90 -7.92
CA ASN A 251 1.42 -21.90 -8.60
C ASN A 251 2.25 -22.99 -9.27
N SER A 252 3.43 -22.63 -9.78
CA SER A 252 4.34 -23.51 -10.49
C SER A 252 5.78 -23.00 -10.37
N SER A 253 6.74 -23.90 -10.46
CA SER A 253 8.16 -23.55 -10.58
C SER A 253 8.90 -24.60 -11.41
N SER A 254 9.93 -24.17 -12.13
CA SER A 254 10.83 -25.04 -12.89
C SER A 254 11.73 -25.89 -12.00
N VAL A 255 11.77 -25.61 -10.69
CA VAL A 255 12.48 -26.39 -9.67
C VAL A 255 11.52 -26.83 -8.56
N PRO A 256 11.79 -27.96 -7.89
CA PRO A 256 10.96 -28.43 -6.78
C PRO A 256 11.22 -27.56 -5.54
N LEU A 257 10.25 -26.72 -5.17
CA LEU A 257 10.34 -25.86 -3.99
C LEU A 257 9.77 -26.57 -2.74
N GLU A 258 10.52 -26.54 -1.64
CA GLU A 258 10.05 -26.96 -0.33
C GLU A 258 9.40 -25.76 0.40
N LYS A 259 8.11 -25.85 0.69
CA LYS A 259 7.37 -24.76 1.36
C LYS A 259 7.48 -24.89 2.88
N LYS A 260 7.89 -23.81 3.55
CA LYS A 260 7.93 -23.67 5.02
C LYS A 260 7.15 -22.43 5.46
N SER A 261 6.26 -22.59 6.44
CA SER A 261 5.53 -21.46 7.03
C SER A 261 6.45 -20.64 7.93
N LEU A 262 6.40 -19.33 7.78
CA LEU A 262 7.05 -18.30 8.61
C LEU A 262 6.07 -17.62 9.57
N ILE A 263 4.78 -17.97 9.51
CA ILE A 263 3.79 -17.46 10.47
C ILE A 263 4.17 -17.96 11.87
N PRO A 264 4.27 -17.05 12.87
CA PRO A 264 4.56 -17.44 14.24
C PRO A 264 3.57 -18.47 14.77
N SER A 265 4.05 -19.45 15.54
CA SER A 265 3.19 -20.44 16.19
C SER A 265 2.25 -19.83 17.23
N VAL A 266 2.68 -18.71 17.83
CA VAL A 266 1.91 -17.82 18.70
C VAL A 266 2.05 -16.40 18.15
N ILE A 267 0.93 -15.72 17.92
CA ILE A 267 0.92 -14.35 17.41
C ILE A 267 1.49 -13.40 18.47
N PRO A 268 2.57 -12.67 18.17
CA PRO A 268 3.15 -11.72 19.12
C PRO A 268 2.22 -10.52 19.36
N GLN A 269 2.24 -9.97 20.57
CA GLN A 269 1.44 -8.78 20.92
C GLN A 269 1.68 -7.57 20.00
N SER A 270 2.87 -7.46 19.41
CA SER A 270 3.19 -6.40 18.43
C SER A 270 2.30 -6.42 17.19
N TYR A 271 1.64 -7.55 16.87
CA TYR A 271 0.75 -7.67 15.72
C TYR A 271 -0.62 -7.03 15.96
N TYR A 272 -0.99 -6.81 17.23
CA TYR A 272 -2.23 -6.18 17.65
C TYR A 272 -1.99 -5.05 18.67
N GLN A 273 -0.86 -4.35 18.53
CA GLN A 273 -0.43 -3.29 19.43
C GLN A 273 -1.51 -2.19 19.57
N GLY A 274 -1.73 -1.71 20.79
CA GLY A 274 -2.74 -0.70 21.11
C GLY A 274 -4.08 -1.28 21.57
N LEU A 275 -4.23 -2.60 21.60
CA LEU A 275 -5.35 -3.30 22.22
C LEU A 275 -4.89 -3.92 23.55
N ASP A 276 -5.59 -3.61 24.63
CA ASP A 276 -5.38 -4.19 25.95
C ASP A 276 -6.26 -5.44 26.09
N VAL A 277 -5.72 -6.59 25.71
CA VAL A 277 -6.46 -7.85 25.60
C VAL A 277 -6.08 -8.77 26.77
N THR A 278 -7.09 -9.21 27.50
CA THR A 278 -7.01 -10.15 28.62
C THR A 278 -7.97 -11.30 28.39
N GLY A 279 -7.85 -12.38 29.15
CA GLY A 279 -8.79 -13.50 29.09
C GLY A 279 -10.24 -13.11 29.42
N GLU A 280 -10.46 -12.02 30.15
CA GLU A 280 -11.80 -11.50 30.45
C GLU A 280 -12.45 -10.76 29.28
N ASN A 281 -11.66 -10.14 28.39
CA ASN A 281 -12.19 -9.29 27.31
C ASN A 281 -11.87 -9.81 25.89
N GLN A 282 -11.12 -10.91 25.77
CA GLN A 282 -10.68 -11.46 24.49
C GLN A 282 -11.81 -11.73 23.49
N GLU A 283 -12.96 -12.24 23.94
CA GLU A 283 -14.10 -12.51 23.05
C GLU A 283 -14.72 -11.21 22.53
N LEU A 284 -14.78 -10.18 23.38
CA LEU A 284 -15.31 -8.87 23.02
C LEU A 284 -14.39 -8.15 22.03
N LEU A 285 -13.07 -8.26 22.23
CA LEU A 285 -12.05 -7.60 21.40
C LEU A 285 -11.61 -8.42 20.19
N LEU A 286 -12.09 -9.66 20.05
CA LEU A 286 -11.72 -10.57 18.97
C LEU A 286 -11.81 -9.93 17.58
N PRO A 287 -12.83 -9.13 17.23
CA PRO A 287 -12.90 -8.46 15.93
C PRO A 287 -11.74 -7.47 15.70
N GLN A 288 -11.42 -6.63 16.70
CA GLN A 288 -10.32 -5.66 16.59
C GLN A 288 -8.96 -6.36 16.56
N VAL A 289 -8.77 -7.37 17.41
CA VAL A 289 -7.54 -8.17 17.46
C VAL A 289 -7.32 -8.90 16.14
N SER A 290 -8.37 -9.52 15.58
CA SER A 290 -8.30 -10.21 14.29
C SER A 290 -7.98 -9.23 13.16
N ALA A 291 -8.60 -8.06 13.13
CA ALA A 291 -8.35 -7.04 12.11
C ALA A 291 -6.91 -6.48 12.18
N ALA A 292 -6.42 -6.14 13.37
CA ALA A 292 -5.06 -5.65 13.58
C ALA A 292 -4.02 -6.72 13.20
N THR A 293 -4.22 -7.94 13.70
CA THR A 293 -3.37 -9.09 13.38
C THR A 293 -3.35 -9.38 11.88
N ALA A 294 -4.49 -9.30 11.21
CA ALA A 294 -4.58 -9.49 9.76
C ALA A 294 -3.78 -8.44 8.99
N GLU A 295 -3.84 -7.16 9.38
CA GLU A 295 -3.03 -6.11 8.74
C GLU A 295 -1.53 -6.31 8.95
N SER A 296 -1.11 -6.76 10.13
CA SER A 296 0.29 -7.07 10.43
C SER A 296 0.78 -8.29 9.63
N LEU A 297 0.03 -9.38 9.60
CA LEU A 297 0.39 -10.60 8.85
C LEU A 297 0.49 -10.35 7.34
N LYS A 298 -0.40 -9.55 6.75
CA LYS A 298 -0.38 -9.23 5.31
C LYS A 298 0.88 -8.50 4.85
N LYS A 299 1.53 -7.76 5.76
CA LYS A 299 2.75 -6.98 5.47
C LYS A 299 4.02 -7.81 5.64
N ASN A 300 3.94 -8.95 6.32
CA ASN A 300 5.08 -9.81 6.61
C ASN A 300 5.12 -11.01 5.65
N TRP A 301 6.27 -11.68 5.56
CA TRP A 301 6.38 -12.95 4.86
C TRP A 301 5.65 -14.03 5.64
N SER A 302 4.83 -14.82 4.96
CA SER A 302 4.15 -15.98 5.55
C SER A 302 4.83 -17.29 5.23
N ASP A 303 5.53 -17.35 4.09
CA ASP A 303 6.06 -18.59 3.56
C ASP A 303 7.46 -18.37 2.98
N SER A 304 8.34 -19.35 3.23
CA SER A 304 9.63 -19.53 2.58
C SER A 304 9.51 -20.72 1.63
N ASN A 305 9.73 -20.50 0.33
CA ASN A 305 9.76 -21.57 -0.67
C ASN A 305 11.21 -21.82 -1.06
N GLU A 306 11.76 -22.95 -0.62
CA GLU A 306 13.20 -23.19 -0.57
C GLU A 306 13.67 -24.18 -1.64
N TYR A 307 14.86 -23.95 -2.17
CA TYR A 307 15.52 -24.86 -3.11
C TYR A 307 17.03 -24.84 -2.90
N ILE A 308 17.66 -26.01 -2.91
CA ILE A 308 19.12 -26.13 -2.84
C ILE A 308 19.69 -25.92 -4.23
N LEU A 309 20.49 -24.87 -4.39
CA LEU A 309 21.10 -24.52 -5.67
C LEU A 309 22.24 -25.47 -6.02
N PRO A 310 22.34 -25.88 -7.30
CA PRO A 310 23.49 -26.65 -7.77
C PRO A 310 24.73 -25.75 -7.89
N GLN A 311 25.92 -26.33 -7.75
CA GLN A 311 27.13 -25.67 -8.21
C GLN A 311 27.12 -25.55 -9.73
N SER A 312 27.52 -24.40 -10.25
CA SER A 312 27.48 -24.14 -11.69
C SER A 312 28.49 -23.07 -12.11
N ASN A 313 29.06 -23.23 -13.31
CA ASN A 313 29.88 -22.21 -13.97
C ASN A 313 29.07 -21.36 -14.95
N GLU A 314 27.75 -21.60 -15.02
CA GLU A 314 26.77 -20.86 -15.82
C GLU A 314 25.67 -20.29 -14.92
N ASP A 315 25.01 -19.23 -15.39
CA ASP A 315 23.88 -18.64 -14.69
C ASP A 315 22.73 -19.65 -14.57
N PHE A 316 22.10 -19.70 -13.41
CA PHE A 316 20.94 -20.55 -13.16
C PHE A 316 19.66 -19.74 -13.29
N ILE A 317 18.68 -20.28 -14.01
CA ILE A 317 17.40 -19.60 -14.26
C ILE A 317 16.27 -20.44 -13.68
N ILE A 318 15.42 -19.80 -12.89
CA ILE A 318 14.18 -20.38 -12.38
C ILE A 318 13.02 -19.61 -12.96
N THR A 319 12.06 -20.34 -13.55
CA THR A 319 10.81 -19.78 -14.05
C THR A 319 9.63 -20.42 -13.32
N GLY A 320 8.49 -19.77 -13.38
CA GLY A 320 7.27 -20.29 -12.78
C GLY A 320 6.13 -19.29 -12.88
N ASP A 321 5.02 -19.62 -12.24
CA ASP A 321 3.86 -18.75 -12.15
C ASP A 321 3.51 -18.49 -10.68
N LEU A 322 3.06 -17.28 -10.39
CA LEU A 322 2.44 -16.94 -9.11
C LEU A 322 1.11 -16.22 -9.31
N SER A 323 0.33 -16.06 -8.25
CA SER A 323 -0.91 -15.29 -8.26
C SER A 323 -1.18 -14.67 -6.89
N VAL A 324 -1.94 -13.58 -6.87
CA VAL A 324 -2.48 -13.00 -5.63
C VAL A 324 -3.87 -13.56 -5.38
N THR A 325 -4.03 -14.32 -4.30
CA THR A 325 -5.34 -14.83 -3.87
C THR A 325 -6.13 -13.74 -3.15
N PRO A 326 -7.46 -13.70 -3.32
CA PRO A 326 -8.28 -12.62 -2.77
C PRO A 326 -8.40 -12.69 -1.25
N ASN A 327 -8.41 -13.89 -0.68
CA ASN A 327 -8.33 -14.10 0.76
C ASN A 327 -7.50 -15.36 1.08
N VAL A 328 -6.99 -15.42 2.31
CA VAL A 328 -6.33 -16.58 2.89
C VAL A 328 -6.78 -16.71 4.33
N THR A 329 -7.16 -17.91 4.76
CA THR A 329 -7.49 -18.17 6.17
C THR A 329 -6.26 -18.72 6.89
N VAL A 330 -5.88 -18.08 7.99
CA VAL A 330 -4.79 -18.51 8.87
C VAL A 330 -5.38 -18.83 10.24
N ASN A 331 -5.06 -19.99 10.81
CA ASN A 331 -5.38 -20.27 12.20
C ASN A 331 -4.34 -19.59 13.09
N ALA A 332 -4.75 -18.53 13.78
CA ALA A 332 -3.92 -17.76 14.67
C ALA A 332 -4.09 -18.26 16.11
N ASN A 333 -2.98 -18.52 16.79
CA ASN A 333 -2.97 -18.82 18.22
C ASN A 333 -2.49 -17.58 18.98
N PHE A 334 -3.26 -17.18 19.97
CA PHE A 334 -2.94 -16.09 20.88
C PHE A 334 -2.63 -16.66 22.25
N LEU A 335 -1.62 -16.11 22.91
CA LEU A 335 -1.31 -16.33 24.32
C LEU A 335 -1.27 -14.95 24.98
N PHE A 336 -2.25 -14.67 25.83
CA PHE A 336 -2.40 -13.37 26.49
C PHE A 336 -1.60 -13.32 27.80
N ASP A 337 -1.42 -12.11 28.35
CA ASP A 337 -0.57 -11.85 29.52
C ASP A 337 -1.01 -12.62 30.78
N ASP A 338 -2.30 -12.95 30.88
CA ASP A 338 -2.88 -13.76 31.95
C ASP A 338 -2.82 -15.28 31.67
N THR A 339 -2.04 -15.70 30.68
CA THR A 339 -1.84 -17.09 30.21
C THR A 339 -3.06 -17.72 29.53
N SER A 340 -4.11 -16.94 29.27
CA SER A 340 -5.23 -17.43 28.47
C SER A 340 -4.83 -17.66 27.02
N GLU A 341 -5.34 -18.74 26.43
CA GLU A 341 -5.08 -19.12 25.04
C GLU A 341 -6.35 -18.99 24.20
N LEU A 342 -6.19 -18.50 22.97
CA LEU A 342 -7.27 -18.45 21.98
C LEU A 342 -6.74 -18.84 20.61
N THR A 343 -7.36 -19.87 20.02
CA THR A 343 -7.16 -20.19 18.61
C THR A 343 -8.36 -19.76 17.80
N THR A 344 -8.16 -18.91 16.80
CA THR A 344 -9.24 -18.45 15.91
C THR A 344 -8.78 -18.38 14.46
N PRO A 345 -9.64 -18.70 13.48
CA PRO A 345 -9.36 -18.44 12.08
C PRO A 345 -9.41 -16.92 11.80
N ILE A 346 -8.35 -16.39 11.19
CA ILE A 346 -8.25 -15.02 10.70
C ILE A 346 -8.25 -15.02 9.18
N VAL A 347 -9.14 -14.23 8.59
CA VAL A 347 -9.23 -14.06 7.14
C VAL A 347 -8.39 -12.87 6.69
N LEU A 348 -7.37 -13.14 5.88
CA LEU A 348 -6.45 -12.16 5.31
C LEU A 348 -6.92 -11.75 3.91
N HIS A 349 -7.76 -10.72 3.83
CA HIS A 349 -8.21 -10.18 2.55
C HIS A 349 -7.10 -9.42 1.81
N SER A 350 -7.10 -9.44 0.48
CA SER A 350 -6.15 -8.74 -0.40
C SER A 350 -6.25 -7.19 -0.37
N PHE A 351 -6.98 -6.65 0.60
CA PHE A 351 -7.21 -5.23 0.82
C PHE A 351 -7.40 -4.96 2.32
N GLY A 352 -7.29 -3.70 2.73
CA GLY A 352 -7.38 -3.26 4.12
C GLY A 352 -8.76 -3.49 4.75
N MET A 353 -8.79 -4.09 5.94
CA MET A 353 -10.02 -4.42 6.68
C MET A 353 -10.16 -3.68 8.01
N GLN A 354 -9.32 -2.67 8.28
CA GLN A 354 -9.40 -1.87 9.51
C GLN A 354 -10.83 -1.42 9.82
N ASP A 355 -11.24 -1.68 11.06
CA ASP A 355 -12.60 -1.45 11.54
C ASP A 355 -12.96 0.05 11.52
N GLY A 356 -14.23 0.36 11.29
CA GLY A 356 -14.74 1.73 11.18
C GLY A 356 -14.45 2.47 9.86
N SER A 357 -13.52 2.00 9.03
CA SER A 357 -13.29 2.57 7.70
C SER A 357 -14.21 1.94 6.66
N ASN A 358 -15.08 2.76 6.04
CA ASN A 358 -15.77 2.39 4.80
C ASN A 358 -14.81 2.29 3.60
N VAL A 359 -13.57 2.75 3.78
CA VAL A 359 -12.56 2.84 2.73
C VAL A 359 -11.65 1.61 2.79
N LYS A 360 -12.11 0.54 2.14
CA LYS A 360 -11.36 -0.71 1.98
C LYS A 360 -10.36 -0.60 0.82
N GLN A 361 -9.15 -0.07 1.07
CA GLN A 361 -8.13 0.15 0.03
C GLN A 361 -7.31 -1.13 -0.29
N PRO A 362 -6.93 -1.38 -1.56
CA PRO A 362 -6.08 -2.52 -1.93
C PRO A 362 -4.74 -2.58 -1.20
N THR A 363 -4.32 -3.78 -0.83
CA THR A 363 -3.01 -4.06 -0.24
C THR A 363 -1.96 -4.18 -1.35
N SER A 364 -0.71 -3.84 -1.03
CA SER A 364 0.44 -4.06 -1.90
C SER A 364 1.26 -5.23 -1.36
N PHE A 365 1.60 -6.17 -2.23
CA PHE A 365 2.38 -7.36 -1.93
C PHE A 365 3.69 -7.33 -2.70
N GLN A 366 4.75 -7.90 -2.13
CA GLN A 366 6.04 -8.00 -2.78
C GLN A 366 6.67 -9.34 -2.47
N VAL A 367 7.33 -9.93 -3.47
CA VAL A 367 8.06 -11.19 -3.33
C VAL A 367 9.53 -10.85 -3.20
N THR A 368 10.21 -11.48 -2.24
CA THR A 368 11.66 -11.33 -2.06
C THR A 368 12.33 -12.66 -2.33
N VAL A 369 13.38 -12.65 -3.14
CA VAL A 369 14.22 -13.81 -3.37
C VAL A 369 15.55 -13.60 -2.68
N ARG A 370 15.99 -14.63 -1.96
CA ARG A 370 17.21 -14.64 -1.17
C ARG A 370 18.07 -15.83 -1.58
N VAL A 371 19.36 -15.63 -1.78
CA VAL A 371 20.35 -16.71 -1.97
C VAL A 371 21.36 -16.65 -0.85
N GLY A 372 21.53 -17.76 -0.13
CA GLY A 372 22.43 -17.85 1.02
C GLY A 372 21.74 -17.57 2.36
N GLU A 373 22.53 -17.62 3.44
CA GLU A 373 22.02 -17.41 4.80
C GLU A 373 22.61 -16.17 5.47
N GLY A 374 21.82 -15.60 6.37
CA GLY A 374 22.19 -14.41 7.10
C GLY A 374 22.44 -13.23 6.15
N PRO A 375 23.45 -12.40 6.41
CA PRO A 375 23.63 -11.10 5.77
C PRO A 375 24.61 -11.08 4.59
N ALA A 376 25.32 -12.19 4.36
CA ALA A 376 25.99 -12.43 3.08
C ALA A 376 24.98 -12.88 2.00
N ALA A 377 23.71 -13.06 2.38
CA ALA A 377 22.68 -13.48 1.46
C ALA A 377 22.35 -12.35 0.49
N VAL A 378 22.43 -12.65 -0.80
CA VAL A 378 22.03 -11.72 -1.85
C VAL A 378 20.52 -11.75 -1.95
N ASN A 379 19.90 -10.58 -1.99
CA ASN A 379 18.45 -10.44 -2.05
C ASN A 379 18.03 -9.59 -3.24
N VAL A 380 16.89 -9.94 -3.84
CA VAL A 380 16.21 -9.09 -4.82
C VAL A 380 14.73 -9.11 -4.50
N SER A 381 14.07 -7.96 -4.61
CA SER A 381 12.63 -7.85 -4.46
C SER A 381 11.96 -7.65 -5.82
N SER A 382 10.83 -8.29 -6.02
CA SER A 382 10.00 -8.08 -7.22
C SER A 382 9.45 -6.65 -7.24
N SER A 383 9.00 -6.17 -8.41
CA SER A 383 8.08 -5.03 -8.42
C SER A 383 6.84 -5.34 -7.55
N PRO A 384 6.26 -4.37 -6.84
CA PRO A 384 5.08 -4.64 -6.02
C PRO A 384 3.87 -5.04 -6.87
N LEU A 385 3.07 -5.96 -6.34
CA LEU A 385 1.78 -6.40 -6.88
C LEU A 385 0.65 -5.81 -6.03
N THR A 386 -0.30 -5.13 -6.65
CA THR A 386 -1.52 -4.65 -6.00
C THR A 386 -2.72 -4.89 -6.88
N SER A 387 -3.91 -4.52 -6.42
CA SER A 387 -5.12 -4.52 -7.23
C SER A 387 -5.78 -3.14 -7.20
N ALA A 388 -6.86 -2.99 -7.95
CA ALA A 388 -7.73 -1.83 -7.91
C ALA A 388 -9.13 -2.23 -7.46
N GLY A 389 -9.97 -1.22 -7.28
CA GLY A 389 -11.38 -1.38 -6.96
C GLY A 389 -12.19 -0.21 -7.45
N ILE A 390 -13.50 -0.32 -7.30
CA ILE A 390 -14.46 0.73 -7.68
C ILE A 390 -15.65 0.65 -6.74
N ASN A 391 -16.31 1.78 -6.48
CA ASN A 391 -17.58 1.79 -5.77
C ASN A 391 -18.71 2.31 -6.66
N PHE A 392 -19.91 1.86 -6.34
CA PHE A 392 -21.14 2.20 -7.01
C PHE A 392 -22.24 2.57 -6.02
N VAL A 393 -23.14 3.45 -6.46
CA VAL A 393 -24.40 3.78 -5.78
C VAL A 393 -25.56 3.53 -6.73
N MET A 394 -26.57 2.81 -6.26
CA MET A 394 -27.83 2.57 -6.95
C MET A 394 -28.79 3.72 -6.69
N LEU A 395 -29.35 4.28 -7.77
CA LEU A 395 -30.30 5.38 -7.66
C LEU A 395 -31.36 5.37 -8.76
N ASP A 396 -32.46 6.07 -8.50
CA ASP A 396 -33.42 6.49 -9.50
C ASP A 396 -32.86 7.74 -10.21
N GLY A 397 -32.46 7.61 -11.47
CA GLY A 397 -31.84 8.70 -12.23
C GLY A 397 -32.78 9.86 -12.59
N GLU A 398 -34.09 9.65 -12.47
CA GLU A 398 -35.12 10.65 -12.77
C GLU A 398 -35.55 11.44 -11.53
N LYS A 399 -35.55 10.78 -10.37
CA LYS A 399 -35.89 11.38 -9.08
C LYS A 399 -34.67 11.83 -8.28
N ASN A 400 -33.49 11.32 -8.63
CA ASN A 400 -32.26 11.48 -7.85
C ASN A 400 -32.44 10.99 -6.40
N GLU A 401 -32.92 9.76 -6.25
CA GLU A 401 -33.19 9.12 -4.95
C GLU A 401 -32.43 7.79 -4.84
N LEU A 402 -31.96 7.44 -3.65
CA LEU A 402 -31.29 6.16 -3.40
C LEU A 402 -32.25 4.99 -3.59
N VAL A 403 -31.80 3.96 -4.30
CA VAL A 403 -32.58 2.75 -4.55
C VAL A 403 -31.84 1.53 -4.03
N LYS A 404 -32.60 0.52 -3.58
CA LYS A 404 -32.08 -0.73 -3.04
C LYS A 404 -32.73 -1.94 -3.70
N GLY A 405 -32.05 -3.09 -3.62
CA GLY A 405 -32.61 -4.37 -4.05
C GLY A 405 -32.37 -4.73 -5.53
N ALA A 406 -31.66 -3.91 -6.30
CA ALA A 406 -31.14 -4.37 -7.58
C ALA A 406 -30.04 -5.42 -7.36
N LYS A 407 -29.91 -6.34 -8.32
CA LYS A 407 -28.84 -7.34 -8.36
C LYS A 407 -28.06 -7.22 -9.66
N TYR A 408 -26.75 -7.42 -9.57
CA TYR A 408 -25.83 -7.23 -10.68
C TYR A 408 -24.87 -8.41 -10.84
N VAL A 409 -24.27 -8.52 -12.01
CA VAL A 409 -23.09 -9.35 -12.27
C VAL A 409 -21.94 -8.48 -12.78
N LEU A 410 -20.72 -8.87 -12.44
CA LEU A 410 -19.51 -8.24 -12.97
C LEU A 410 -19.14 -8.95 -14.28
N GLY A 411 -18.81 -8.16 -15.29
CA GLY A 411 -18.33 -8.65 -16.56
C GLY A 411 -17.04 -7.97 -16.99
N LYS A 412 -16.35 -8.63 -17.92
CA LYS A 412 -15.11 -8.18 -18.53
C LYS A 412 -15.22 -8.34 -20.04
N LYS A 413 -14.77 -7.34 -20.78
CA LYS A 413 -14.70 -7.35 -22.24
C LYS A 413 -13.23 -7.41 -22.66
N ASP A 414 -12.91 -8.35 -23.54
CA ASP A 414 -11.58 -8.50 -24.13
C ASP A 414 -11.73 -8.65 -25.65
N GLY A 415 -11.39 -7.59 -26.38
CA GLY A 415 -11.71 -7.48 -27.81
C GLY A 415 -13.22 -7.63 -28.07
N ASN A 416 -13.60 -8.70 -28.79
CA ASN A 416 -15.00 -9.04 -29.09
C ASN A 416 -15.61 -10.07 -28.14
N LYS A 417 -14.85 -10.56 -27.17
CA LYS A 417 -15.30 -11.57 -26.21
C LYS A 417 -15.83 -10.92 -24.95
N TYR A 418 -16.85 -11.54 -24.38
CA TYR A 418 -17.47 -11.13 -23.14
C TYR A 418 -17.35 -12.25 -22.11
N TYR A 419 -17.02 -11.87 -20.89
CA TYR A 419 -16.89 -12.79 -19.77
C TYR A 419 -17.72 -12.27 -18.60
N ILE A 420 -18.34 -13.18 -17.85
CA ILE A 420 -19.07 -12.87 -16.63
C ILE A 420 -18.39 -13.59 -15.46
N SER A 421 -18.25 -12.92 -14.33
CA SER A 421 -17.62 -13.47 -13.13
C SER A 421 -18.46 -14.61 -12.55
N SER A 422 -17.80 -15.71 -12.20
CA SER A 422 -18.36 -16.83 -11.44
C SER A 422 -17.42 -17.21 -10.29
N ILE A 423 -17.86 -18.11 -9.41
CA ILE A 423 -17.02 -18.66 -8.34
C ILE A 423 -15.79 -19.41 -8.91
N ALA A 424 -15.91 -19.97 -10.12
CA ALA A 424 -14.82 -20.66 -10.81
C ALA A 424 -13.93 -19.71 -11.65
N GLY A 425 -14.14 -18.40 -11.57
CA GLY A 425 -13.47 -17.39 -12.40
C GLY A 425 -14.34 -16.89 -13.56
N TRP A 426 -13.70 -16.37 -14.61
CA TRP A 426 -14.38 -15.81 -15.79
C TRP A 426 -15.02 -16.89 -16.66
N LYS A 427 -16.32 -16.75 -16.94
CA LYS A 427 -17.05 -17.60 -17.88
C LYS A 427 -17.35 -16.81 -19.16
N GLU A 428 -16.90 -17.30 -20.31
CA GLU A 428 -17.19 -16.68 -21.62
C GLU A 428 -18.68 -16.77 -21.94
N VAL A 429 -19.25 -15.69 -22.48
CA VAL A 429 -20.65 -15.56 -22.88
C VAL A 429 -20.72 -14.85 -24.23
N GLU A 430 -21.63 -15.26 -25.11
CA GLU A 430 -21.86 -14.55 -26.37
C GLU A 430 -22.56 -13.21 -26.12
N GLN A 431 -22.22 -12.19 -26.92
CA GLN A 431 -22.80 -10.85 -26.76
C GLN A 431 -24.34 -10.83 -26.78
N LYS A 432 -24.96 -11.68 -27.61
CA LYS A 432 -26.43 -11.80 -27.73
C LYS A 432 -27.11 -12.33 -26.46
N ASP A 433 -26.37 -13.07 -25.62
CA ASP A 433 -26.90 -13.74 -24.43
C ASP A 433 -26.70 -12.92 -23.14
N LEU A 434 -26.05 -11.75 -23.25
CA LEU A 434 -25.83 -10.87 -22.10
C LEU A 434 -27.15 -10.41 -21.46
N THR A 435 -28.22 -10.19 -22.23
CA THR A 435 -29.50 -9.71 -21.66
C THR A 435 -30.31 -10.82 -20.98
N SER A 436 -29.99 -12.10 -21.28
CA SER A 436 -30.72 -13.30 -20.86
C SER A 436 -29.93 -14.21 -19.91
N LEU A 437 -28.89 -13.69 -19.24
CA LEU A 437 -28.07 -14.43 -18.28
C LEU A 437 -28.89 -15.16 -17.21
N ASN A 438 -28.61 -16.44 -17.00
CA ASN A 438 -29.11 -17.22 -15.88
C ASN A 438 -28.32 -16.87 -14.60
N PRO A 439 -28.91 -16.19 -13.60
CA PRO A 439 -28.17 -15.70 -12.44
C PRO A 439 -27.56 -16.81 -11.56
N LYS A 440 -28.02 -18.06 -11.69
CA LYS A 440 -27.49 -19.20 -10.91
C LYS A 440 -26.10 -19.65 -11.38
N GLU A 441 -25.69 -19.26 -12.57
CA GLU A 441 -24.41 -19.66 -13.16
C GLU A 441 -23.27 -18.67 -12.87
N TYR A 442 -23.61 -17.53 -12.25
CA TYR A 442 -22.70 -16.42 -12.08
C TYR A 442 -22.69 -15.93 -10.65
N PHE A 443 -21.65 -15.19 -10.31
CA PHE A 443 -21.57 -14.53 -9.03
C PHE A 443 -22.43 -13.26 -9.01
N VAL A 444 -23.52 -13.29 -8.24
CA VAL A 444 -24.50 -12.21 -8.19
C VAL A 444 -24.22 -11.28 -7.02
N MET A 445 -24.03 -10.01 -7.33
CA MET A 445 -23.78 -8.94 -6.39
C MET A 445 -25.06 -8.17 -6.05
N SER A 446 -25.13 -7.65 -4.83
CA SER A 446 -26.25 -6.87 -4.31
C SER A 446 -25.73 -5.74 -3.42
N GLY A 447 -26.52 -4.68 -3.27
CA GLY A 447 -26.10 -3.56 -2.41
C GLY A 447 -25.98 -3.93 -0.94
N GLY A 448 -25.26 -3.09 -0.19
CA GLY A 448 -24.90 -3.31 1.20
C GLY A 448 -23.57 -4.02 1.39
N ASN A 449 -22.87 -4.36 0.31
CA ASN A 449 -21.69 -5.22 0.37
C ASN A 449 -20.54 -4.73 -0.51
N VAL A 450 -19.33 -5.08 -0.09
CA VAL A 450 -18.12 -5.07 -0.88
C VAL A 450 -17.83 -6.49 -1.34
N TYR A 451 -17.49 -6.65 -2.60
CA TYR A 451 -17.13 -7.93 -3.21
C TYR A 451 -15.68 -7.89 -3.65
N ASN A 452 -14.91 -8.92 -3.28
CA ASN A 452 -13.55 -9.08 -3.75
C ASN A 452 -13.56 -10.12 -4.87
N TYR A 453 -13.06 -9.76 -6.06
CA TYR A 453 -13.05 -10.67 -7.19
C TYR A 453 -12.27 -11.94 -6.84
N GLY A 454 -12.90 -13.10 -7.06
CA GLY A 454 -12.37 -14.41 -6.72
C GLY A 454 -12.83 -14.97 -5.37
N GLU A 455 -13.54 -14.20 -4.53
CA GLU A 455 -14.17 -14.72 -3.32
C GLU A 455 -15.62 -15.17 -3.59
N SER A 456 -16.08 -16.16 -2.83
CA SER A 456 -17.46 -16.66 -2.88
C SER A 456 -18.42 -15.91 -1.95
N GLU A 457 -17.89 -15.05 -1.07
CA GLU A 457 -18.67 -14.39 -0.03
C GLU A 457 -18.67 -12.86 -0.19
N ALA A 458 -19.79 -12.26 0.22
CA ALA A 458 -19.97 -10.82 0.24
C ALA A 458 -19.48 -10.28 1.59
N ILE A 459 -18.78 -9.14 1.59
CA ILE A 459 -18.29 -8.50 2.80
C ILE A 459 -19.24 -7.35 3.12
N PRO A 460 -20.02 -7.40 4.21
CA PRO A 460 -20.95 -6.33 4.55
C PRO A 460 -20.23 -4.99 4.69
N MET A 461 -20.85 -3.93 4.18
CA MET A 461 -20.37 -2.58 4.44
C MET A 461 -20.65 -2.22 5.89
N SER A 462 -19.58 -1.99 6.66
CA SER A 462 -19.66 -1.59 8.06
C SER A 462 -20.34 -0.22 8.21
N VAL A 463 -20.91 0.01 9.39
CA VAL A 463 -21.30 1.35 9.82
C VAL A 463 -20.25 1.80 10.81
N ASP A 464 -19.66 2.97 10.60
CA ASP A 464 -18.69 3.56 11.52
C ASP A 464 -19.28 3.55 12.95
N PRO A 465 -18.64 2.85 13.91
CA PRO A 465 -19.10 2.74 15.28
C PRO A 465 -19.31 4.10 15.97
N GLN A 466 -18.58 5.14 15.55
CA GLN A 466 -18.73 6.50 16.09
C GLN A 466 -20.10 7.12 15.77
N ASN A 467 -20.86 6.52 14.85
CA ASN A 467 -22.20 6.97 14.45
C ASN A 467 -23.34 6.09 14.98
N TRP A 468 -23.04 5.08 15.82
CA TRP A 468 -24.05 4.16 16.35
C TRP A 468 -25.16 4.86 17.14
N ASP A 469 -24.84 5.91 17.90
CA ASP A 469 -25.80 6.65 18.73
C ASP A 469 -26.73 7.59 17.95
N LYS A 470 -26.49 7.83 16.66
CA LYS A 470 -27.19 8.88 15.89
C LYS A 470 -28.19 8.37 14.85
N ASP A 471 -27.84 7.34 14.07
CA ASP A 471 -28.73 6.79 13.02
C ASP A 471 -28.23 5.43 12.47
N PHE A 472 -27.88 4.47 13.33
CA PHE A 472 -27.36 3.17 12.86
C PHE A 472 -28.28 2.49 11.84
N ARG A 473 -29.59 2.44 12.11
CA ARG A 473 -30.58 1.78 11.23
C ARG A 473 -30.74 2.51 9.89
N GLY A 474 -30.74 3.84 9.89
CA GLY A 474 -30.81 4.63 8.66
C GLY A 474 -29.54 4.50 7.83
N LEU A 475 -28.36 4.51 8.46
CA LEU A 475 -27.06 4.26 7.78
C LEU A 475 -27.01 2.86 7.17
N GLN A 476 -27.39 1.83 7.93
CA GLN A 476 -27.45 0.46 7.42
C GLN A 476 -28.43 0.32 6.24
N THR A 477 -29.56 1.03 6.30
CA THR A 477 -30.53 1.07 5.20
C THR A 477 -29.96 1.78 3.97
N ARG A 478 -29.22 2.88 4.15
CA ARG A 478 -28.53 3.58 3.06
C ARG A 478 -27.40 2.75 2.46
N ASN A 479 -26.66 1.97 3.25
CA ASN A 479 -25.64 1.04 2.74
C ASN A 479 -26.22 0.06 1.72
N GLN A 480 -27.50 -0.31 1.83
CA GLN A 480 -28.17 -1.20 0.85
C GLN A 480 -28.27 -0.60 -0.56
N SER A 481 -28.01 0.70 -0.75
CA SER A 481 -27.86 1.32 -2.07
C SER A 481 -26.41 1.37 -2.57
N LEU A 482 -25.44 0.97 -1.76
CA LEU A 482 -24.02 1.02 -2.09
C LEU A 482 -23.48 -0.36 -2.47
N LEU A 483 -22.53 -0.40 -3.40
CA LEU A 483 -21.88 -1.62 -3.87
C LEU A 483 -20.39 -1.35 -4.10
N GLY A 484 -19.51 -2.14 -3.47
CA GLY A 484 -18.07 -2.05 -3.68
C GLY A 484 -17.53 -3.26 -4.42
N ILE A 485 -16.52 -3.07 -5.28
CA ILE A 485 -15.78 -4.16 -5.93
C ILE A 485 -14.29 -3.94 -5.71
N ARG A 486 -13.55 -4.99 -5.36
CA ARG A 486 -12.09 -5.03 -5.13
C ARG A 486 -11.45 -6.17 -5.92
N GLY A 487 -10.11 -6.18 -6.03
CA GLY A 487 -9.37 -7.25 -6.69
C GLY A 487 -9.36 -7.17 -8.22
N LEU A 488 -9.61 -5.99 -8.79
CA LEU A 488 -9.66 -5.78 -10.24
C LEU A 488 -8.32 -5.29 -10.78
N GLY A 489 -7.92 -5.75 -11.97
CA GLY A 489 -6.66 -5.33 -12.62
C GLY A 489 -6.84 -4.14 -13.57
N GLN A 490 -5.82 -3.27 -13.62
CA GLN A 490 -5.76 -2.13 -14.54
C GLN A 490 -5.55 -2.57 -16.00
N GLY A 491 -5.94 -1.72 -16.95
CA GLY A 491 -5.82 -1.98 -18.39
C GLY A 491 -6.93 -2.88 -18.96
N ASN A 492 -7.87 -3.33 -18.14
CA ASN A 492 -9.02 -4.13 -18.56
C ASN A 492 -10.28 -3.25 -18.69
N GLN A 493 -11.14 -3.61 -19.65
CA GLN A 493 -12.48 -3.01 -19.78
C GLN A 493 -13.49 -3.89 -19.06
N TYR A 494 -14.03 -3.39 -17.95
CA TYR A 494 -15.08 -4.07 -17.19
C TYR A 494 -16.45 -3.50 -17.54
N PHE A 495 -17.48 -4.23 -17.17
CA PHE A 495 -18.85 -3.73 -17.14
C PHE A 495 -19.62 -4.36 -15.99
N ILE A 496 -20.67 -3.67 -15.56
CA ILE A 496 -21.64 -4.22 -14.62
C ILE A 496 -23.01 -4.25 -15.29
N MET A 497 -23.74 -5.34 -15.07
CA MET A 497 -25.04 -5.57 -15.71
C MET A 497 -26.07 -5.98 -14.68
N GLN A 498 -27.28 -5.40 -14.77
CA GLN A 498 -28.37 -5.74 -13.88
C GLN A 498 -28.97 -7.09 -14.28
N VAL A 499 -29.10 -8.00 -13.32
CA VAL A 499 -29.77 -9.30 -13.51
C VAL A 499 -31.13 -9.37 -12.82
N ALA A 500 -31.38 -8.49 -11.83
CA ALA A 500 -32.70 -8.30 -11.25
C ALA A 500 -32.94 -6.81 -10.94
N ALA A 501 -34.12 -6.31 -11.31
CA ALA A 501 -34.54 -4.95 -11.02
C ALA A 501 -35.02 -4.82 -9.56
N PRO A 502 -34.89 -3.63 -8.95
CA PRO A 502 -35.59 -3.29 -7.72
C PRO A 502 -37.11 -3.41 -7.87
N LYS A 503 -37.81 -3.60 -6.75
CA LYS A 503 -39.27 -3.60 -6.72
C LYS A 503 -39.81 -2.28 -7.26
N GLY A 504 -40.70 -2.36 -8.27
CA GLY A 504 -41.32 -1.18 -8.90
C GLY A 504 -40.52 -0.58 -10.06
N TYR A 505 -39.41 -1.20 -10.46
CA TYR A 505 -38.58 -0.77 -11.58
C TYR A 505 -38.48 -1.85 -12.65
N ASN A 506 -38.25 -1.43 -13.90
CA ASN A 506 -37.94 -2.34 -15.00
C ASN A 506 -36.44 -2.67 -15.01
N LYS A 507 -36.09 -3.87 -15.51
CA LYS A 507 -34.69 -4.28 -15.64
C LYS A 507 -33.98 -3.41 -16.69
N ILE A 508 -32.80 -2.92 -16.35
CA ILE A 508 -31.89 -2.24 -17.28
C ILE A 508 -31.00 -3.30 -17.95
N GLU A 509 -31.19 -3.50 -19.25
CA GLU A 509 -30.47 -4.52 -20.02
C GLU A 509 -29.10 -4.05 -20.53
N GLN A 510 -28.85 -2.74 -20.51
CA GLN A 510 -27.63 -2.17 -21.05
C GLN A 510 -26.46 -2.28 -20.04
N PRO A 511 -25.30 -2.84 -20.44
CA PRO A 511 -24.13 -2.89 -19.57
C PRO A 511 -23.57 -1.50 -19.29
N THR A 512 -23.18 -1.26 -18.04
CA THR A 512 -22.46 -0.05 -17.64
C THR A 512 -20.97 -0.34 -17.65
N TYR A 513 -20.27 0.13 -18.68
CA TYR A 513 -18.82 -0.07 -18.83
C TYR A 513 -18.01 0.88 -17.95
N PHE A 514 -16.87 0.40 -17.47
CA PHE A 514 -15.90 1.16 -16.67
C PHE A 514 -14.49 0.57 -16.79
N THR A 515 -13.52 1.35 -16.36
CA THR A 515 -12.13 0.93 -16.14
C THR A 515 -11.76 1.21 -14.69
N VAL A 516 -10.69 0.57 -14.22
CA VAL A 516 -10.14 0.78 -12.87
C VAL A 516 -8.69 1.18 -12.97
N HIS A 517 -8.23 1.93 -11.98
CA HIS A 517 -6.84 2.35 -11.85
C HIS A 517 -6.47 2.49 -10.38
N ASN A 518 -5.17 2.37 -10.09
CA ASN A 518 -4.61 2.57 -8.76
C ASN A 518 -3.26 3.29 -8.88
N ASP A 519 -3.34 4.58 -9.22
CA ASP A 519 -2.20 5.47 -9.36
C ASP A 519 -1.85 6.04 -7.99
N LYS A 520 -0.94 5.34 -7.30
CA LYS A 520 -0.28 5.87 -6.12
C LYS A 520 0.92 6.68 -6.58
N ASP A 521 0.82 8.01 -6.46
CA ASP A 521 1.92 8.91 -6.80
C ASP A 521 2.92 9.03 -5.62
N ASN A 522 2.51 8.69 -4.40
CA ASN A 522 3.34 8.63 -3.18
C ASN A 522 2.60 7.83 -2.07
N PRO A 523 3.23 6.85 -1.39
CA PRO A 523 2.64 6.15 -0.24
C PRO A 523 2.18 7.07 0.91
N GLU A 524 2.74 8.27 1.04
CA GLU A 524 2.47 9.25 2.10
C GLU A 524 1.42 10.32 1.73
N LYS A 525 1.03 10.45 0.45
CA LYS A 525 -0.05 11.37 0.06
C LYS A 525 -1.41 10.72 0.29
N LEU A 526 -2.29 11.42 1.01
CA LEU A 526 -3.67 10.96 1.27
C LEU A 526 -4.52 10.79 -0.01
N ASN A 527 -4.20 11.55 -1.07
CA ASN A 527 -4.95 11.53 -2.33
C ASN A 527 -4.23 10.65 -3.36
N ASN A 528 -4.44 9.35 -3.27
CA ASN A 528 -4.06 8.40 -4.30
C ASN A 528 -5.11 8.48 -5.43
N SER A 529 -4.71 8.80 -6.66
CA SER A 529 -5.63 8.78 -7.80
C SER A 529 -6.02 7.33 -8.09
N ASN A 530 -7.17 6.90 -7.59
CA ASN A 530 -7.68 5.56 -7.82
C ASN A 530 -9.20 5.57 -8.03
N SER A 531 -9.71 4.50 -8.64
CA SER A 531 -11.14 4.38 -8.95
C SER A 531 -12.07 4.14 -7.75
N ILE A 532 -11.52 3.95 -6.53
CA ILE A 532 -12.29 3.96 -5.27
C ILE A 532 -12.52 5.40 -4.82
N GLY A 533 -11.50 6.26 -4.92
CA GLY A 533 -11.53 7.64 -4.49
C GLY A 533 -12.01 8.64 -5.53
N PHE A 534 -12.03 8.28 -6.81
CA PHE A 534 -12.43 9.17 -7.90
C PHE A 534 -13.48 8.52 -8.81
N ALA A 535 -14.75 8.88 -8.58
CA ALA A 535 -15.84 8.37 -9.40
C ALA A 535 -16.03 9.19 -10.67
N SER A 536 -16.10 8.50 -11.82
CA SER A 536 -16.25 9.12 -13.15
C SER A 536 -17.66 9.67 -13.41
N LYS A 537 -18.68 9.07 -12.79
CA LYS A 537 -20.09 9.45 -12.94
C LYS A 537 -20.74 9.51 -11.57
N GLN A 538 -20.89 10.70 -11.01
CA GLN A 538 -21.40 10.90 -9.66
C GLN A 538 -22.79 11.54 -9.63
N SER A 539 -23.47 11.40 -8.49
CA SER A 539 -24.61 12.24 -8.15
C SER A 539 -24.24 13.19 -7.01
N TYR A 540 -23.69 14.35 -7.38
CA TYR A 540 -23.22 15.37 -6.43
C TYR A 540 -24.29 15.79 -5.41
N GLY A 541 -25.57 15.80 -5.79
CA GLY A 541 -26.67 16.14 -4.89
C GLY A 541 -26.94 15.08 -3.80
N LEU A 542 -26.43 13.86 -3.97
CA LEU A 542 -26.59 12.76 -3.01
C LEU A 542 -25.30 12.40 -2.29
N ASN A 543 -24.12 12.85 -2.75
CA ASN A 543 -22.83 12.49 -2.17
C ASN A 543 -22.80 12.65 -0.64
N GLY A 544 -23.31 13.77 -0.11
CA GLY A 544 -23.35 14.04 1.34
C GLY A 544 -24.32 13.15 2.14
N GLN A 545 -25.18 12.37 1.47
CA GLN A 545 -26.10 11.42 2.08
C GLN A 545 -25.55 9.99 2.07
N LEU A 546 -24.48 9.72 1.30
CA LEU A 546 -23.90 8.39 1.16
C LEU A 546 -23.03 8.08 2.38
N PRO A 547 -23.30 6.99 3.11
CA PRO A 547 -22.45 6.56 4.21
C PRO A 547 -21.00 6.37 3.77
N GLY A 548 -20.06 6.95 4.52
CA GLY A 548 -18.63 6.81 4.25
C GLY A 548 -18.11 7.54 3.03
N TYR A 549 -18.91 8.40 2.37
CA TYR A 549 -18.41 9.23 1.28
C TYR A 549 -17.36 10.21 1.79
N VAL A 550 -16.22 10.22 1.12
CA VAL A 550 -15.13 11.17 1.35
C VAL A 550 -14.55 11.54 -0.02
N ALA A 551 -14.64 12.81 -0.40
CA ALA A 551 -14.15 13.26 -1.70
C ALA A 551 -12.66 12.94 -1.88
N GLY A 552 -12.28 12.37 -3.03
CA GLY A 552 -10.92 11.94 -3.34
C GLY A 552 -10.44 10.69 -2.60
N THR A 553 -11.25 10.07 -1.74
CA THR A 553 -10.86 8.90 -0.93
C THR A 553 -11.83 7.73 -1.06
N ASN A 554 -13.14 8.02 -1.06
CA ASN A 554 -14.21 7.05 -1.22
C ASN A 554 -15.43 7.69 -1.89
N GLU A 555 -15.49 7.53 -3.21
CA GLU A 555 -16.53 8.08 -4.06
C GLU A 555 -17.28 6.97 -4.80
N PHE A 556 -18.49 7.27 -5.29
CA PHE A 556 -19.40 6.26 -5.83
C PHE A 556 -19.85 6.60 -7.25
N ASN A 557 -19.66 5.64 -8.16
CA ASN A 557 -20.16 5.73 -9.52
C ASN A 557 -21.66 5.39 -9.56
N VAL A 558 -22.44 6.12 -10.36
CA VAL A 558 -23.87 5.92 -10.43
C VAL A 558 -24.23 4.65 -11.22
N LEU A 559 -25.09 3.82 -10.63
CA LEU A 559 -25.88 2.79 -11.29
C LEU A 559 -27.36 3.22 -11.27
N SER A 560 -27.81 3.80 -12.38
CA SER A 560 -29.22 4.19 -12.50
C SER A 560 -30.10 2.96 -12.73
N VAL A 561 -31.21 2.88 -12.00
CA VAL A 561 -32.27 1.87 -12.25
C VAL A 561 -33.34 2.38 -13.22
N THR A 562 -33.17 3.60 -13.74
CA THR A 562 -34.00 4.20 -14.80
C THR A 562 -33.13 4.57 -16.02
N PRO A 563 -33.68 4.60 -17.24
CA PRO A 563 -32.92 4.91 -18.45
C PRO A 563 -32.36 6.34 -18.50
N SER A 564 -33.03 7.30 -17.87
CA SER A 564 -32.65 8.71 -17.88
C SER A 564 -31.79 9.08 -16.69
N THR A 565 -30.66 9.75 -16.94
CA THR A 565 -29.77 10.34 -15.92
C THR A 565 -29.72 11.87 -16.01
N ALA A 566 -30.67 12.48 -16.72
CA ALA A 566 -30.64 13.91 -17.07
C ALA A 566 -30.54 14.84 -15.85
N LYS A 567 -31.16 14.48 -14.72
CA LYS A 567 -31.13 15.28 -13.48
C LYS A 567 -29.85 15.10 -12.64
N LEU A 568 -29.00 14.13 -12.97
CA LEU A 568 -27.73 13.90 -12.26
C LEU A 568 -26.63 14.88 -12.69
N LYS A 569 -26.77 15.50 -13.88
CA LYS A 569 -25.82 16.47 -14.39
C LYS A 569 -26.07 17.82 -13.71
N ILE A 570 -25.14 18.27 -12.88
CA ILE A 570 -25.10 19.67 -12.44
C ILE A 570 -24.84 20.53 -13.67
N ASN A 571 -25.71 21.51 -13.91
CA ASN A 571 -25.42 22.57 -14.88
C ASN A 571 -24.37 23.51 -14.26
N VAL A 572 -23.08 23.18 -14.47
CA VAL A 572 -21.93 23.91 -13.89
C VAL A 572 -22.02 25.41 -14.20
N THR A 573 -22.44 25.76 -15.40
CA THR A 573 -22.62 27.15 -15.82
C THR A 573 -23.65 27.88 -14.97
N MET A 574 -24.82 27.27 -14.75
CA MET A 574 -25.89 27.91 -13.99
C MET A 574 -25.68 27.87 -12.47
N ASN A 575 -25.09 26.79 -11.95
CA ASN A 575 -25.08 26.52 -10.51
C ASN A 575 -23.75 26.88 -9.82
N ILE A 576 -22.65 27.04 -10.58
CA ILE A 576 -21.33 27.37 -10.03
C ILE A 576 -20.81 28.66 -10.66
N ILE A 577 -20.71 28.71 -11.99
CA ILE A 577 -20.07 29.83 -12.70
C ILE A 577 -20.90 31.12 -12.56
N LEU A 578 -22.22 31.05 -12.80
CA LEU A 578 -23.09 32.22 -12.75
C LEU A 578 -23.15 32.86 -11.35
N PRO A 579 -23.30 32.12 -10.23
CA PRO A 579 -23.21 32.70 -8.88
C PRO A 579 -21.88 33.37 -8.58
N ILE A 580 -20.75 32.74 -8.97
CA ILE A 580 -19.41 33.34 -8.79
C ILE A 580 -19.29 34.63 -9.60
N ALA A 581 -19.72 34.61 -10.87
CA ALA A 581 -19.71 35.79 -11.72
C ALA A 581 -20.56 36.93 -11.16
N VAL A 582 -21.76 36.64 -10.64
CA VAL A 582 -22.63 37.62 -9.96
C VAL A 582 -21.95 38.18 -8.71
N MET A 583 -21.33 37.33 -7.88
CA MET A 583 -20.62 37.77 -6.67
C MET A 583 -19.46 38.71 -7.01
N VAL A 584 -18.65 38.38 -8.02
CA VAL A 584 -17.58 39.24 -8.53
C VAL A 584 -18.14 40.57 -9.02
N LEU A 585 -19.26 40.55 -9.74
CA LEU A 585 -19.90 41.76 -10.27
C LEU A 585 -20.44 42.67 -9.15
N VAL A 586 -20.99 42.09 -8.08
CA VAL A 586 -21.41 42.83 -6.86
C VAL A 586 -20.20 43.45 -6.15
N ILE A 587 -19.08 42.73 -6.04
CA ILE A 587 -17.84 43.27 -5.45
C ILE A 587 -17.32 44.46 -6.28
N ILE A 588 -17.35 44.36 -7.61
CA ILE A 588 -16.93 45.46 -8.51
C ILE A 588 -17.87 46.66 -8.36
N LEU A 589 -19.19 46.45 -8.34
CA LEU A 589 -20.18 47.52 -8.20
C LEU A 589 -20.10 48.22 -6.85
N THR A 590 -19.92 47.48 -5.77
CA THR A 590 -19.75 48.05 -4.42
C THR A 590 -18.45 48.84 -4.32
N GLY A 591 -17.35 48.34 -4.90
CA GLY A 591 -16.09 49.09 -5.00
C GLY A 591 -16.23 50.39 -5.80
N LEU A 592 -16.93 50.36 -6.93
CA LEU A 592 -17.22 51.56 -7.74
C LEU A 592 -18.12 52.56 -6.99
N LEU A 593 -19.13 52.08 -6.26
CA LEU A 593 -19.99 52.93 -5.43
C LEU A 593 -19.21 53.59 -4.29
N PHE A 594 -18.26 52.88 -3.66
CA PHE A 594 -17.36 53.47 -2.67
C PHE A 594 -16.43 54.52 -3.27
N ILE A 595 -15.93 54.28 -4.49
CA ILE A 595 -15.11 55.26 -5.22
C ILE A 595 -15.93 56.49 -5.63
N TRP A 596 -17.22 56.34 -5.91
CA TRP A 596 -18.10 57.44 -6.35
C TRP A 596 -18.64 58.28 -5.18
N LYS A 597 -18.66 57.73 -3.96
CA LYS A 597 -19.06 58.44 -2.72
C LYS A 597 -17.92 59.21 -2.04
N PHE A 598 -16.69 59.09 -2.53
CA PHE A 598 -15.49 59.82 -2.08
C PHE A 598 -14.92 60.69 -3.21
#